data_AF-A0A1S4CSX2-F1
#
_entry.id   AF-A0A1S4CSX2-F1
#
_cell.length_a   1.000
_cell.length_b   1.000
_cell.length_c   1.000
_cell.angle_alpha   90.00
_cell.angle_beta   90.00
_cell.angle_gamma   90.00
#
_symmetry.space_group_name_H-M   'P 1'
#
loop_
_entity.id
_entity.type
_entity.pdbx_description
1 polymer ?
#
loop_
_entity_poly.entity_id
_entity_poly.type
_entity_poly.pdbx_seq_one_letter_code
_entity_poly.pdbx_strand_id
1 'polypeptide(L)'
;MASTEGLMPITRAFLASYYDKYPFTPLSEDVSRLSDQIHSMANDLHEDSPLTEGESSLVREAESPPPHKVDENLWKNREQIEEILFLSESSNWPPVLKSQSTAEDAELASLLGRLGEKFRNTLKVVETFQSRNSEFVFNTGWSFCAS
;
A
#
# COMPACT_ATOMS: atom_id res chain seq x y z
N MET A 1 -26.03 12.70 -16.57
CA MET A 1 -25.28 11.62 -15.89
C MET A 1 -24.71 10.75 -16.98
N ALA A 2 -23.39 10.56 -17.04
CA ALA A 2 -22.77 9.72 -18.07
C ALA A 2 -23.18 8.27 -17.80
N SER A 3 -23.78 7.61 -18.81
CA SER A 3 -24.21 6.22 -18.70
C SER A 3 -22.98 5.32 -18.55
N THR A 4 -22.90 4.60 -17.44
CA THR A 4 -21.87 3.58 -17.17
C THR A 4 -22.25 2.22 -17.75
N GLU A 5 -23.30 2.18 -18.57
CA GLU A 5 -23.87 0.98 -19.17
C GLU A 5 -22.87 0.41 -20.19
N GLY A 6 -22.25 -0.72 -19.84
CA GLY A 6 -21.20 -1.38 -20.63
C GLY A 6 -19.77 -1.19 -20.10
N LEU A 7 -19.55 -0.37 -19.06
CA LEU A 7 -18.25 -0.30 -18.40
C LEU A 7 -18.11 -1.49 -17.44
N MET A 8 -17.39 -2.51 -17.89
CA MET A 8 -16.92 -3.59 -17.01
C MET A 8 -16.14 -2.96 -15.84
N PRO A 9 -16.47 -3.30 -14.59
CA PRO A 9 -15.65 -2.87 -13.46
C PRO A 9 -14.22 -3.34 -13.70
N ILE A 10 -13.23 -2.48 -13.41
CA ILE A 10 -11.82 -2.86 -13.48
C ILE A 10 -11.58 -3.87 -12.35
N THR A 11 -11.82 -5.13 -12.66
CA THR A 11 -11.62 -6.25 -11.74
C THR A 11 -10.19 -6.77 -11.88
N ARG A 12 -9.67 -7.38 -10.82
CA ARG A 12 -8.38 -8.08 -10.84
C ARG A 12 -8.30 -9.11 -11.97
N ALA A 13 -9.41 -9.81 -12.24
CA ALA A 13 -9.49 -10.79 -13.33
C ALA A 13 -9.38 -10.14 -14.72
N PHE A 14 -10.00 -8.96 -14.91
CA PHE A 14 -9.91 -8.19 -16.14
C PHE A 14 -8.50 -7.61 -16.36
N LEU A 15 -7.86 -7.09 -15.33
CA LEU A 15 -6.47 -6.61 -15.42
C LEU A 15 -5.50 -7.77 -15.68
N ALA A 16 -5.70 -8.94 -15.05
CA ALA A 16 -4.89 -10.12 -15.30
C ALA A 16 -4.99 -10.59 -16.76
N SER A 17 -6.20 -10.66 -17.32
CA SER A 17 -6.40 -11.08 -18.72
C SER A 17 -5.84 -10.08 -19.73
N TYR A 18 -5.69 -8.81 -19.35
CA TYR A 18 -4.96 -7.82 -20.15
C TYR A 18 -3.47 -8.17 -20.26
N TYR A 19 -2.82 -8.54 -19.15
CA TYR A 19 -1.41 -8.97 -19.16
C TYR A 19 -1.19 -10.32 -19.87
N ASP A 20 -2.20 -11.20 -19.89
CA ASP A 20 -2.17 -12.43 -20.69
C ASP A 20 -2.16 -12.13 -22.19
N LYS A 21 -2.86 -11.07 -22.61
CA LYS A 21 -2.97 -10.64 -24.02
C LYS A 21 -1.80 -9.77 -24.47
N TYR A 22 -1.23 -9.01 -23.55
CA TYR A 22 -0.11 -8.09 -23.78
C TYR A 22 1.06 -8.47 -22.87
N PRO A 23 1.76 -9.59 -23.16
CA PRO A 23 2.88 -10.02 -22.35
C PRO A 23 3.99 -8.97 -22.41
N PHE A 24 4.48 -8.57 -21.24
CA PHE A 24 5.64 -7.70 -21.16
C PHE A 24 6.86 -8.48 -21.70
N THR A 25 7.63 -7.85 -22.60
CA THR A 25 8.89 -8.46 -23.05
C THR A 25 9.80 -8.62 -21.84
N PRO A 26 10.35 -9.83 -21.58
CA PRO A 26 11.31 -10.01 -20.50
C PRO A 26 12.40 -8.95 -20.57
N LEU A 27 12.81 -8.44 -19.41
CA LEU A 27 13.94 -7.52 -19.34
C LEU A 27 15.15 -8.17 -20.02
N SER A 28 15.94 -7.37 -20.74
CA SER A 28 17.17 -7.85 -21.36
C SER A 28 18.08 -8.47 -20.29
N GLU A 29 18.78 -9.55 -20.63
CA GLU A 29 19.80 -10.15 -19.76
C GLU A 29 20.89 -9.13 -19.37
N ASP A 30 21.08 -8.11 -20.20
CA ASP A 30 21.96 -6.98 -19.90
C ASP A 30 21.56 -6.20 -18.66
N VAL A 31 20.28 -6.18 -18.28
CA VAL A 31 19.83 -5.46 -17.08
C VAL A 31 20.43 -6.10 -15.84
N SER A 32 20.39 -7.42 -15.70
CA SER A 32 21.02 -8.11 -14.57
C SER A 32 22.52 -7.88 -14.55
N ARG A 33 23.18 -8.04 -15.72
CA ARG A 33 24.62 -7.81 -15.87
C ARG A 33 25.04 -6.39 -15.47
N LEU A 34 24.30 -5.38 -15.93
CA LEU A 34 24.60 -3.98 -15.64
C LEU A 34 24.32 -3.64 -14.17
N SER A 35 23.24 -4.17 -13.58
CA SER A 35 22.96 -4.03 -12.15
C SER A 35 24.09 -4.62 -11.30
N ASP A 36 24.58 -5.82 -11.64
CA ASP A 36 25.70 -6.46 -10.94
C ASP A 36 26.99 -5.60 -11.04
N GLN A 37 27.26 -5.03 -12.22
CA GLN A 37 28.41 -4.14 -12.41
C GLN A 37 28.30 -2.87 -11.57
N ILE A 38 27.12 -2.24 -11.53
CA ILE A 38 26.86 -1.06 -10.71
C ILE A 38 27.03 -1.38 -9.22
N HIS A 39 26.52 -2.53 -8.76
CA HIS A 39 26.70 -2.97 -7.37
C HIS A 39 28.16 -3.23 -7.03
N SER A 40 28.92 -3.86 -7.93
CA SER A 40 30.36 -4.05 -7.75
C SER A 40 31.08 -2.72 -7.59
N MET A 41 30.82 -1.76 -8.47
CA MET A 41 31.42 -0.42 -8.41
C MET A 41 31.05 0.32 -7.12
N ALA A 42 29.79 0.22 -6.68
CA ALA A 42 29.33 0.83 -5.44
C ALA A 42 30.02 0.23 -4.20
N ASN A 43 30.21 -1.10 -4.19
CA ASN A 43 30.92 -1.77 -3.10
C ASN A 43 32.40 -1.35 -3.04
N ASP A 44 33.08 -1.27 -4.19
CA ASP A 44 34.46 -0.78 -4.25
C ASP A 44 34.57 0.66 -3.70
N LEU A 45 33.59 1.51 -4.01
CA LEU A 45 33.49 2.87 -3.48
C LEU A 45 33.25 2.93 -1.96
N HIS A 46 32.47 1.99 -1.40
CA HIS A 46 32.23 1.92 0.04
C HIS A 46 33.48 1.53 0.83
N GLU A 47 34.37 0.71 0.25
CA GLU A 47 35.65 0.35 0.87
C GLU A 47 36.58 1.57 1.00
N ASP A 48 36.57 2.46 -0.01
CA ASP A 48 37.37 3.69 -0.01
C ASP A 48 36.71 4.84 0.79
N SER A 49 35.37 4.85 0.88
CA SER A 49 34.59 5.87 1.57
C SER A 49 33.45 5.22 2.35
N PRO A 50 33.64 4.93 3.65
CA PRO A 50 32.63 4.26 4.46
C PRO A 50 31.35 5.11 4.55
N LEU A 51 30.21 4.44 4.38
CA LEU A 51 28.89 5.06 4.41
C LEU A 51 28.57 5.67 5.77
N THR A 52 27.86 6.80 5.76
CA THR A 52 27.20 7.31 6.95
C THR A 52 25.99 6.42 7.35
N GLU A 53 25.48 6.58 8.56
CA GLU A 53 24.31 5.83 9.06
C GLU A 53 23.06 6.04 8.17
N GLY A 54 22.86 7.25 7.65
CA GLY A 54 21.77 7.57 6.74
C GLY A 54 21.91 6.87 5.38
N GLU A 55 23.10 6.90 4.80
CA GLU A 55 23.37 6.27 3.50
C GLU A 55 23.32 4.74 3.59
N SER A 56 23.80 4.17 4.71
CA SER A 56 23.70 2.73 4.98
C SER A 56 22.25 2.25 5.03
N SER A 57 21.35 3.08 5.55
CA SER A 57 19.91 2.79 5.58
C SER A 57 19.29 2.81 4.18
N LEU A 58 19.73 3.73 3.32
CA LEU A 58 19.28 3.84 1.92
C LEU A 58 19.76 2.67 1.06
N VAL A 59 21.02 2.23 1.21
CA VAL A 59 21.57 1.06 0.51
C VAL A 59 20.77 -0.19 0.88
N ARG A 60 20.50 -0.38 2.18
CA ARG A 60 19.69 -1.52 2.67
C ARG A 60 18.26 -1.50 2.15
N GLU A 61 17.67 -0.32 1.97
CA GLU A 61 16.34 -0.16 1.36
C GLU A 61 16.36 -0.49 -0.14
N ALA A 62 17.37 -0.03 -0.88
CA ALA A 62 17.53 -0.30 -2.30
C ALA A 62 17.76 -1.80 -2.62
N GLU A 63 18.46 -2.51 -1.74
CA GLU A 63 18.67 -3.97 -1.84
C GLU A 63 17.48 -4.79 -1.35
N SER A 64 16.52 -4.17 -0.66
CA SER A 64 15.34 -4.88 -0.20
C SER A 64 14.47 -5.29 -1.40
N PRO A 65 13.94 -6.53 -1.42
CA PRO A 65 13.06 -6.94 -2.50
C PRO A 65 11.89 -5.95 -2.55
N PRO A 66 11.59 -5.35 -3.72
CA PRO A 66 10.53 -4.38 -3.83
C PRO A 66 9.25 -5.01 -3.31
N PRO A 67 8.52 -4.36 -2.39
CA PRO A 67 7.33 -4.95 -1.81
C PRO A 67 6.39 -5.33 -2.93
N HIS A 68 6.22 -6.64 -3.12
CA HIS A 68 5.70 -7.23 -4.36
C HIS A 68 4.27 -6.77 -4.71
N LYS A 69 3.61 -6.09 -3.76
CA LYS A 69 2.18 -5.82 -3.67
C LYS A 69 1.85 -4.62 -2.77
N VAL A 70 2.57 -3.49 -2.90
CA VAL A 70 2.28 -2.28 -2.10
C VAL A 70 0.79 -1.92 -2.14
N ASP A 71 0.17 -1.95 -3.32
CA ASP A 71 -1.25 -1.63 -3.47
C ASP A 71 -2.19 -2.71 -2.90
N GLU A 72 -1.94 -4.01 -3.17
CA GLU A 72 -2.80 -5.09 -2.62
C GLU A 72 -2.70 -5.17 -1.08
N ASN A 73 -1.52 -4.91 -0.51
CA ASN A 73 -1.36 -4.85 0.94
C ASN A 73 -2.01 -3.61 1.53
N LEU A 74 -1.90 -2.44 0.89
CA LEU A 74 -2.55 -1.22 1.34
C LEU A 74 -4.09 -1.32 1.24
N TRP A 75 -4.60 -2.01 0.22
CA TRP A 75 -6.04 -2.21 0.09
C TRP A 75 -6.59 -3.14 1.19
N LYS A 76 -5.90 -4.26 1.45
CA LYS A 76 -6.22 -5.15 2.59
C LYS A 76 -6.13 -4.43 3.94
N ASN A 77 -5.08 -3.62 4.13
CA ASN A 77 -4.91 -2.84 5.34
C ASN A 77 -6.08 -1.87 5.52
N ARG A 78 -6.51 -1.20 4.45
CA ARG A 78 -7.65 -0.28 4.53
C ARG A 78 -8.97 -1.01 4.81
N GLU A 79 -9.25 -2.15 4.17
CA GLU A 79 -10.42 -2.98 4.47
C GLU A 79 -10.47 -3.37 5.95
N GLN A 80 -9.35 -3.84 6.50
CA GLN A 80 -9.23 -4.18 7.92
C GLN A 80 -9.42 -2.97 8.85
N ILE A 81 -8.87 -1.81 8.49
CA ILE A 81 -9.05 -0.57 9.26
C ILE A 81 -10.52 -0.14 9.27
N GLU A 82 -11.19 -0.21 8.12
CA GLU A 82 -12.61 0.12 7.98
C GLU A 82 -13.49 -0.83 8.82
N GLU A 83 -13.18 -2.14 8.82
CA GLU A 83 -13.85 -3.11 9.68
C GLU A 83 -13.63 -2.83 11.18
N ILE A 84 -12.39 -2.53 11.58
CA ILE A 84 -12.08 -2.18 12.98
C ILE A 84 -12.85 -0.92 13.40
N LEU A 85 -12.92 0.09 12.52
CA LEU A 85 -13.67 1.31 12.78
C LEU A 85 -15.17 1.03 12.93
N PHE A 86 -15.73 0.22 12.03
CA PHE A 86 -17.12 -0.21 12.09
C PHE A 86 -17.42 -0.90 13.44
N LEU A 87 -16.58 -1.83 13.87
CA LEU A 87 -16.75 -2.52 15.16
C LEU A 87 -16.51 -1.61 16.38
N SER A 88 -15.70 -0.57 16.23
CA SER A 88 -15.39 0.39 17.29
C SER A 88 -16.50 1.41 17.52
N GLU A 89 -17.45 1.57 16.59
CA GLU A 89 -18.59 2.46 16.74
C GLU A 89 -19.61 1.91 17.74
N SER A 90 -20.02 2.73 18.71
CA SER A 90 -20.95 2.33 19.78
C SER A 90 -22.31 1.87 19.26
N SER A 91 -22.72 2.30 18.06
CA SER A 91 -23.90 1.81 17.35
C SER A 91 -23.82 0.33 16.97
N ASN A 92 -22.62 -0.19 16.72
CA ASN A 92 -22.39 -1.56 16.26
C ASN A 92 -22.00 -2.51 17.40
N TRP A 93 -21.86 -1.99 18.62
CA TRP A 93 -21.51 -2.82 19.77
C TRP A 93 -22.57 -3.87 20.12
N PRO A 94 -22.16 -4.99 20.71
CA PRO A 94 -23.08 -5.93 21.35
C PRO A 94 -23.94 -5.24 22.42
N PRO A 95 -25.18 -5.67 22.65
CA PRO A 95 -26.08 -5.06 23.64
C PRO A 95 -25.48 -4.93 25.04
N VAL A 96 -24.67 -5.91 25.46
CA VAL A 96 -23.99 -5.95 26.77
C VAL A 96 -22.99 -4.79 26.92
N LEU A 97 -22.25 -4.48 25.86
CA LEU A 97 -21.29 -3.37 25.85
C LEU A 97 -21.98 -2.01 25.71
N LYS A 98 -23.14 -1.96 25.04
CA LYS A 98 -23.94 -0.73 24.90
C LYS A 98 -24.52 -0.26 26.22
N SER A 99 -24.91 -1.18 27.11
CA SER A 99 -25.50 -0.83 28.39
C SER A 99 -24.49 -0.30 29.41
N GLN A 100 -23.17 -0.54 29.18
CA GLN A 100 -22.07 -0.10 30.06
C GLN A 100 -22.39 -0.31 31.54
N SER A 101 -22.89 -1.51 31.85
CA SER A 101 -23.50 -1.79 33.15
C SER A 101 -22.48 -1.92 34.28
N THR A 102 -21.21 -2.16 33.93
CA THR A 102 -20.09 -2.30 34.86
C THR A 102 -19.01 -1.24 34.62
N ALA A 103 -18.15 -1.01 35.62
CA ALA A 103 -16.99 -0.13 35.48
C ALA A 103 -15.99 -0.64 34.41
N GLU A 104 -15.86 -1.97 34.28
CA GLU A 104 -15.03 -2.61 33.26
C GLU A 104 -15.56 -2.34 31.84
N ASP A 105 -16.89 -2.37 31.65
CA ASP A 105 -17.51 -2.03 30.35
C ASP A 105 -17.25 -0.57 29.95
N ALA A 106 -17.27 0.35 30.92
CA ALA A 106 -16.99 1.77 30.70
C ALA A 106 -15.51 2.03 30.35
N GLU A 107 -14.58 1.32 31.00
CA GLU A 107 -13.16 1.37 30.64
C GLU A 107 -12.89 0.79 29.25
N LEU A 108 -13.51 -0.34 28.92
CA LEU A 108 -13.40 -0.96 27.60
C LEU A 108 -13.99 -0.05 26.51
N ALA A 109 -15.13 0.59 26.76
CA ALA A 109 -15.73 1.57 25.86
C ALA A 109 -14.79 2.75 25.57
N SER A 110 -14.12 3.27 26.60
CA SER A 110 -13.11 4.32 26.47
C SER A 110 -11.89 3.86 25.66
N LEU A 111 -11.43 2.64 25.89
CA LEU A 111 -10.31 2.05 25.16
C LEU A 111 -10.63 1.87 23.66
N LEU A 112 -11.83 1.36 23.34
CA LEU A 112 -12.32 1.21 21.97
C LEU A 112 -12.46 2.57 21.26
N GLY A 113 -12.94 3.60 21.97
CA GLY A 113 -13.00 4.96 21.43
C GLY A 113 -11.62 5.48 21.02
N ARG A 114 -10.63 5.37 21.92
CA ARG A 114 -9.24 5.77 21.66
C ARG A 114 -8.59 4.94 20.55
N LEU A 115 -8.91 3.65 20.47
CA LEU A 115 -8.45 2.77 19.40
C LEU A 115 -9.02 3.22 18.04
N GLY A 116 -10.33 3.51 17.99
CA GLY A 116 -11.00 4.03 16.81
C GLY A 116 -10.43 5.37 16.33
N GLU A 117 -10.05 6.27 17.24
CA GLU A 117 -9.36 7.52 16.85
C GLU A 117 -8.01 7.27 16.18
N LYS A 118 -7.20 6.34 16.72
CA LYS A 118 -5.93 5.96 16.10
C LYS A 118 -6.15 5.40 14.70
N PHE A 119 -7.11 4.50 14.54
CA PHE A 119 -7.43 3.89 13.25
C PHE A 119 -8.01 4.89 12.24
N ARG A 120 -8.81 5.89 12.67
CA ARG A 120 -9.25 6.99 11.79
C ARG A 120 -8.07 7.80 11.27
N ASN A 121 -7.10 8.11 12.14
CA ASN A 121 -5.90 8.83 11.73
C ASN A 121 -5.08 8.00 10.73
N THR A 122 -4.90 6.70 10.99
CA THR A 122 -4.22 5.78 10.06
C THR A 122 -4.96 5.68 8.73
N LEU A 123 -6.30 5.55 8.75
CA LEU A 123 -7.12 5.49 7.54
C LEU A 123 -6.89 6.72 6.67
N LYS A 124 -6.90 7.92 7.27
CA LYS A 124 -6.65 9.17 6.55
C LYS A 124 -5.28 9.21 5.88
N VAL A 125 -4.25 8.65 6.54
CA VAL A 125 -2.90 8.52 5.94
C VAL A 125 -2.93 7.59 4.74
N VAL A 126 -3.59 6.43 4.86
CA VAL A 126 -3.74 5.46 3.76
C VAL A 126 -4.51 6.07 2.59
N GLU A 127 -5.64 6.74 2.86
CA GLU A 127 -6.43 7.44 1.83
C GLU A 127 -5.63 8.54 1.13
N THR A 128 -4.86 9.33 1.90
CA THR A 128 -3.98 10.38 1.33
C THR A 128 -2.90 9.77 0.44
N PHE A 129 -2.30 8.67 0.88
CA PHE A 129 -1.34 7.93 0.07
C PHE A 129 -1.97 7.38 -1.21
N GLN A 130 -3.12 6.70 -1.11
CA GLN A 130 -3.84 6.14 -2.26
C GLN A 130 -4.27 7.23 -3.25
N SER A 131 -4.78 8.37 -2.76
CA SER A 131 -5.18 9.51 -3.59
C SER A 131 -3.99 10.16 -4.31
N ARG A 132 -2.82 10.24 -3.66
CA ARG A 132 -1.61 10.77 -4.29
C ARG A 132 -1.03 9.80 -5.31
N ASN A 133 -1.05 8.51 -5.01
CA ASN A 133 -0.46 7.49 -5.87
C ASN A 133 -1.34 7.12 -7.07
N SER A 134 -2.66 7.26 -6.96
CA SER A 134 -3.57 7.03 -8.09
C SER A 134 -3.25 7.97 -9.27
N GLU A 135 -2.90 9.23 -9.01
CA GLU A 135 -2.47 10.17 -10.06
C GLU A 135 -1.22 9.71 -10.81
N PHE A 136 -0.25 9.09 -10.12
CA PHE A 136 0.95 8.54 -10.75
C PHE A 136 0.64 7.31 -11.61
N VAL A 137 -0.27 6.43 -11.18
CA VAL A 137 -0.71 5.27 -11.98
C VAL A 137 -1.43 5.73 -13.27
N PHE A 138 -2.29 6.75 -13.18
CA PHE A 138 -3.00 7.30 -14.36
C PHE A 138 -2.05 8.00 -15.34
N ASN A 139 -1.08 8.79 -14.86
CA ASN A 139 -0.12 9.48 -15.73
C ASN A 139 0.87 8.52 -16.42
N THR A 140 1.25 7.44 -15.75
CA THR A 140 2.14 6.43 -16.32
C THR A 140 1.43 5.58 -17.38
N GLY A 141 0.15 5.26 -17.18
CA GLY A 141 -0.67 4.55 -18.18
C GLY A 141 -0.95 5.37 -19.44
N TRP A 142 -1.22 6.68 -19.32
CA TRP A 142 -1.44 7.55 -20.47
C TRP A 142 -0.19 7.72 -21.34
N SER A 143 0.99 7.81 -20.71
CA SER A 143 2.27 7.96 -21.41
C SER A 143 2.63 6.75 -22.28
N PHE A 144 2.24 5.54 -21.85
CA PHE A 144 2.41 4.31 -22.64
C PHE A 144 1.35 4.12 -23.73
N CYS A 145 0.16 4.69 -23.57
CA CYS A 145 -0.89 4.63 -24.60
C CYS A 145 -0.79 5.72 -25.67
N ALA A 146 0.07 6.73 -25.47
CA ALA A 146 0.25 7.86 -26.39
C ALA A 146 1.56 7.81 -27.21
N SER A 147 2.29 6.68 -27.18
CA SER A 147 3.50 6.44 -27.99
C SER A 147 3.26 5.37 -29.06
#